data_AF-A0A968VQ69-F1
#
_entry.id   AF-A0A968VQ69-F1
#
_cell.length_a   1.000
_cell.length_b   1.000
_cell.length_c   1.000
_cell.angle_alpha   90.00
_cell.angle_beta   90.00
_cell.angle_gamma   90.00
#
_symmetry.space_group_name_H-M   'P 1'
#
loop_
_entity.id
_entity.type
_entity.pdbx_description
1 polymer ?
#
loop_
_entity_poly.entity_id
_entity_poly.type
_entity_poly.pdbx_seq_one_letter_code
_entity_poly.pdbx_strand_id
1 'polypeptide(L)'
;MLWDRIPDTWKEGSTFYTDFWDSSERVIPKEQHQPVGKEAGKTSLIERLNSTLRQRIGSLVRKSLSFSKKIENHIGMIFNFLHHYNESLLG
;
A
#
# COMPACT_ATOMS: atom_id res chain seq x y z
N MET A 1 5.42 -15.61 5.61
CA MET A 1 4.65 -15.05 4.48
C MET A 1 4.16 -13.64 4.83
N LEU A 2 3.57 -12.89 3.88
CA LEU A 2 2.99 -11.56 4.15
C LEU A 2 1.88 -11.62 5.21
N TRP A 3 1.07 -12.69 5.20
CA TRP A 3 -0.01 -12.92 6.16
C TRP A 3 0.47 -12.89 7.62
N ASP A 4 1.60 -13.55 7.91
CA ASP A 4 2.17 -13.63 9.27
C ASP A 4 2.59 -12.26 9.84
N ARG A 5 2.80 -11.27 8.97
CA ARG A 5 3.21 -9.91 9.36
C ARG A 5 2.03 -8.97 9.63
N ILE A 6 0.81 -9.37 9.27
CA ILE A 6 -0.40 -8.60 9.56
C ILE A 6 -0.71 -8.80 11.06
N PRO A 7 -1.02 -7.73 11.82
CA PRO A 7 -1.44 -7.88 13.22
C PRO A 7 -2.67 -8.77 13.35
N ASP A 8 -2.72 -9.63 14.37
CA ASP A 8 -3.84 -10.55 14.56
C ASP A 8 -5.17 -9.80 14.79
N THR A 9 -5.10 -8.62 15.42
CA THR A 9 -6.25 -7.71 15.59
C THR A 9 -6.87 -7.26 14.26
N TRP A 10 -6.11 -7.25 13.16
CA TRP A 10 -6.60 -6.93 11.83
C TRP A 10 -7.03 -8.18 11.06
N LYS A 11 -6.56 -9.37 11.46
CA LYS A 11 -7.02 -10.62 10.88
C LYS A 11 -8.37 -11.01 11.46
N GLU A 12 -8.57 -10.83 12.76
CA GLU A 12 -9.82 -11.23 13.42
C GLU A 12 -11.01 -10.41 12.87
N GLY A 13 -12.02 -11.11 12.33
CA GLY A 13 -13.29 -10.51 11.91
C GLY A 13 -13.22 -9.57 10.70
N SER A 14 -12.09 -9.48 10.01
CA SER A 14 -11.92 -8.55 8.88
C SER A 14 -12.09 -9.23 7.52
N THR A 15 -12.62 -8.44 6.58
CA THR A 15 -12.73 -8.79 5.15
C THR A 15 -11.71 -7.99 4.36
N PHE A 16 -10.91 -8.66 3.53
CA PHE A 16 -9.88 -8.04 2.71
C PHE A 16 -10.33 -7.97 1.25
N TYR A 17 -10.52 -6.75 0.77
CA TYR A 17 -10.80 -6.48 -0.65
C TYR A 17 -9.50 -6.29 -1.41
N THR A 18 -9.31 -7.06 -2.48
CA THR A 18 -8.14 -6.94 -3.36
C THR A 18 -8.56 -6.94 -4.83
N ASP A 19 -7.62 -6.71 -5.72
CA ASP A 19 -7.78 -7.08 -7.13
C ASP A 19 -7.65 -8.60 -7.33
N PHE A 20 -7.76 -9.06 -8.57
CA PHE A 20 -7.63 -10.47 -8.96
C PHE A 20 -6.18 -10.93 -9.11
N TRP A 21 -5.23 -10.32 -8.39
CA TRP A 21 -3.82 -10.70 -8.49
C TRP A 21 -3.53 -12.00 -7.70
N ASP A 22 -2.95 -13.01 -8.36
CA ASP A 22 -2.70 -14.36 -7.82
C ASP A 22 -2.02 -14.41 -6.45
N SER A 23 -1.10 -13.48 -6.16
CA SER A 23 -0.41 -13.48 -4.86
C SER A 23 -1.34 -13.13 -3.70
N SER A 24 -2.41 -12.38 -3.94
CA SER A 24 -3.42 -12.07 -2.91
C SER A 24 -4.18 -13.32 -2.51
N GLU A 25 -4.58 -14.13 -3.49
CA GLU A 25 -5.27 -15.42 -3.29
C GLU A 25 -4.40 -16.43 -2.53
N ARG A 26 -3.08 -16.40 -2.73
CA ARG A 26 -2.14 -17.30 -2.05
C ARG A 26 -1.83 -16.90 -0.61
N VAL A 27 -2.08 -15.65 -0.23
CA VAL A 27 -1.65 -15.09 1.06
C VAL A 27 -2.81 -14.91 2.01
N ILE A 28 -4.00 -14.51 1.52
CA ILE A 28 -5.16 -14.20 2.35
C ILE A 28 -6.06 -15.45 2.43
N PRO A 29 -6.53 -15.87 3.62
CA PRO A 29 -7.48 -16.97 3.76
C PRO A 29 -8.74 -16.74 2.93
N LYS A 30 -9.25 -17.80 2.29
CA LYS A 30 -10.38 -17.72 1.36
C LYS A 30 -11.64 -17.17 2.02
N GLU A 31 -11.83 -17.44 3.30
CA GLU A 31 -12.98 -17.00 4.10
C GLU A 31 -12.98 -15.48 4.28
N GLN A 32 -11.82 -14.84 4.17
CA GLN A 32 -11.62 -13.41 4.40
C GLN A 32 -11.31 -12.63 3.12
N HIS A 33 -11.03 -13.33 2.02
CA HIS A 33 -10.59 -12.75 0.77
C HIS A 33 -11.78 -12.46 -0.16
N GLN A 34 -11.91 -11.21 -0.59
CA GLN A 34 -12.93 -10.75 -1.55
C GLN A 34 -12.25 -10.05 -2.73
N PRO A 35 -11.82 -10.79 -3.77
CA PRO A 35 -11.27 -10.18 -4.97
C PRO A 35 -12.41 -9.46 -5.73
N VAL A 36 -12.16 -8.22 -6.14
CA VAL A 36 -13.16 -7.37 -6.79
C VAL A 36 -12.60 -6.65 -8.01
N GLY A 37 -13.47 -6.36 -8.97
CA GLY A 37 -13.14 -5.50 -10.11
C GLY A 37 -13.17 -4.02 -9.76
N LYS A 38 -12.69 -3.20 -10.70
CA LYS A 38 -12.56 -1.74 -10.52
C LYS A 38 -13.91 -1.07 -10.26
N GLU A 39 -14.96 -1.58 -10.88
CA GLU A 39 -16.34 -1.12 -10.77
C GLU A 39 -16.89 -1.22 -9.33
N ALA A 40 -16.35 -2.09 -8.48
CA ALA A 40 -16.78 -2.23 -7.10
C ALA A 40 -16.28 -1.09 -6.18
N GLY A 41 -15.25 -0.35 -6.61
CA GLY A 41 -14.69 0.80 -5.89
C GLY A 41 -13.99 0.49 -4.55
N LYS A 42 -13.89 -0.79 -4.14
CA LYS A 42 -13.35 -1.17 -2.81
C LYS A 42 -11.83 -1.02 -2.69
N THR A 43 -11.10 -1.04 -3.81
CA THR A 43 -9.64 -0.83 -3.87
C THR A 43 -9.26 0.62 -4.15
N SER A 44 -10.23 1.52 -4.35
CA SER A 44 -9.97 2.93 -4.71
C SER A 44 -9.09 3.67 -3.70
N LEU A 45 -9.18 3.32 -2.42
CA LEU A 45 -8.40 3.93 -1.35
C LEU A 45 -6.89 3.67 -1.52
N ILE A 46 -6.49 2.42 -1.77
CA ILE A 46 -5.08 2.06 -1.95
C ILE A 46 -4.55 2.56 -3.30
N GLU A 47 -5.39 2.55 -4.35
CA GLU A 47 -5.05 3.12 -5.65
C GLU A 47 -4.77 4.62 -5.56
N ARG A 48 -5.60 5.36 -4.82
CA ARG A 48 -5.42 6.78 -4.54
C ARG A 48 -4.12 7.01 -3.78
N LEU A 49 -3.86 6.27 -2.70
CA LEU A 49 -2.62 6.37 -1.93
C LEU A 49 -1.38 6.14 -2.79
N ASN A 50 -1.38 5.07 -3.59
CA ASN A 50 -0.29 4.75 -4.53
C ASN A 50 -0.08 5.85 -5.57
N SER A 51 -1.16 6.48 -6.03
CA SER A 51 -1.10 7.61 -6.95
C SER A 51 -0.57 8.88 -6.29
N THR A 52 -0.92 9.15 -5.03
CA THR A 52 -0.35 10.25 -4.24
C THR A 52 1.13 10.04 -3.98
N LEU A 53 1.55 8.83 -3.58
CA LEU A 53 2.96 8.47 -3.37
C LEU A 53 3.81 8.73 -4.61
N ARG A 54 3.37 8.23 -5.78
CA ARG A 54 4.09 8.42 -7.05
C ARG A 54 4.22 9.89 -7.46
N GLN A 55 3.19 10.70 -7.21
CA GLN A 55 3.21 12.11 -7.53
C GLN A 55 4.12 12.91 -6.57
N ARG A 56 4.14 12.57 -5.28
CA ARG A 56 4.94 13.28 -4.27
C ARG A 56 6.40 12.84 -4.23
N ILE A 57 6.67 11.57 -4.51
CA ILE A 57 8.01 10.98 -4.45
C ILE A 57 8.44 10.60 -5.87
N GLY A 58 8.85 11.61 -6.65
CA GLY A 58 9.20 11.43 -8.06
C GLY A 58 10.33 10.42 -8.33
N SER A 59 11.20 10.17 -7.35
CA SER A 59 12.26 9.17 -7.42
C SER A 59 11.75 7.72 -7.48
N LEU A 60 10.49 7.45 -7.09
CA LEU A 60 9.89 6.11 -7.20
C LEU A 60 9.45 5.78 -8.64
N VAL A 61 9.25 6.80 -9.48
CA VAL A 61 8.73 6.61 -10.85
C VAL A 61 9.84 6.72 -11.89
N ARG A 62 10.88 7.53 -11.63
CA ARG A 62 11.97 7.79 -12.58
C ARG A 62 13.30 8.02 -11.88
N LYS A 63 14.39 7.67 -12.58
CA LYS A 63 15.77 7.97 -12.15
C LYS A 63 16.15 9.41 -12.54
N SER A 64 15.61 10.40 -11.84
CA SER A 64 15.97 11.82 -11.99
C SER A 64 17.23 12.19 -11.21
N LEU A 65 17.67 13.46 -11.29
CA LEU A 65 18.82 13.98 -10.52
C LEU A 65 18.69 13.75 -9.01
N SER A 66 17.46 13.76 -8.49
CA SER A 66 17.12 13.47 -7.08
C SER A 66 17.11 11.97 -6.73
N PHE A 67 17.35 11.07 -7.68
CA PHE A 67 17.33 9.64 -7.44
C PHE A 67 18.59 9.20 -6.67
N SER A 68 18.40 8.67 -5.46
CA SER A 68 19.50 8.08 -4.69
C SER A 68 19.83 6.66 -5.14
N LYS A 69 21.11 6.29 -5.10
CA LYS A 69 21.54 4.90 -5.26
C LYS A 69 21.46 4.10 -3.96
N LYS A 70 21.28 4.77 -2.82
CA LYS A 70 21.19 4.16 -1.49
C LYS A 70 19.74 3.82 -1.17
N ILE A 71 19.46 2.56 -0.83
CA ILE A 71 18.11 2.09 -0.51
C ILE A 71 17.55 2.77 0.76
N GLU A 72 18.44 3.10 1.70
CA GLU A 72 18.13 3.76 2.96
C GLU A 72 17.49 5.14 2.72
N ASN A 73 17.93 5.85 1.69
CA ASN A 73 17.34 7.14 1.34
C ASN A 73 15.92 6.97 0.78
N HIS A 74 15.65 5.91 0.02
CA HIS A 74 14.31 5.62 -0.48
C HIS A 74 13.37 5.23 0.66
N ILE A 75 13.85 4.38 1.58
CA ILE A 75 13.14 4.05 2.81
C ILE A 75 12.82 5.33 3.58
N GLY A 76 13.82 6.17 3.85
CA GLY A 76 13.66 7.44 4.55
C GLY A 76 12.66 8.40 3.89
N MET A 77 12.69 8.53 2.56
CA MET A 77 11.71 9.34 1.82
C MET A 77 10.29 8.82 1.97
N ILE A 78 10.09 7.50 1.90
CA ILE A 78 8.77 6.88 2.08
C ILE A 78 8.27 7.09 3.52
N PHE A 79 9.12 6.85 4.53
CA PHE A 79 8.77 7.08 5.93
C PHE A 79 8.40 8.55 6.18
N ASN A 80 9.22 9.49 5.70
CA ASN A 80 8.96 10.92 5.85
C ASN A 80 7.63 11.32 5.21
N PHE A 81 7.33 10.80 4.01
CA PHE A 81 6.03 11.00 3.38
C PHE A 81 4.89 10.46 4.25
N LEU A 82 5.00 9.22 4.76
CA LEU A 82 3.94 8.58 5.54
C LEU A 82 3.65 9.35 6.82
N HIS A 83 4.68 9.82 7.53
CA HIS A 83 4.52 10.66 8.72
C HIS A 83 3.74 11.94 8.41
N HIS A 84 4.21 12.73 7.43
CA HIS A 84 3.52 13.96 7.05
C HIS A 84 2.11 13.74 6.50
N TYR A 85 1.91 12.66 5.73
CA TYR A 85 0.59 12.32 5.21
C TYR A 85 -0.38 12.01 6.35
N ASN A 86 0.04 11.19 7.31
CA ASN A 86 -0.79 10.85 8.46
C ASN A 86 -1.06 12.07 9.35
N GLU A 87 -0.06 12.92 9.60
CA GLU A 87 -0.26 14.18 10.32
C GLU A 87 -1.31 15.06 9.63
N SER A 88 -1.29 15.14 8.29
CA SER A 88 -2.26 15.93 7.54
C SER A 88 -3.70 15.40 7.60
N LEU A 89 -3.91 14.16 8.03
CA LEU A 89 -5.25 13.56 8.23
C LEU A 89 -5.80 13.74 9.64
N LEU A 90 -4.93 14.11 10.60
CA LEU A 90 -5.31 14.33 12.00
C LEU A 90 -5.66 15.79 12.31
N GLY A 91 -5.50 16.69 11.33
CA GLY A 91 -5.79 18.12 11.42
C GLY A 91 -7.27 18.47 11.20
#